data_AF-A0A6N7WBG1-F1
#
_entry.id   AF-A0A6N7WBG1-F1
#
_cell.length_a   1.000
_cell.length_b   1.000
_cell.length_c   1.000
_cell.angle_alpha   90.00
_cell.angle_beta   90.00
_cell.angle_gamma   90.00
#
_symmetry.space_group_name_H-M   'P 1'
#
loop_
_entity.id
_entity.type
_entity.pdbx_description
1 polymer ?
#
loop_
_entity_poly.entity_id
_entity_poly.type
_entity_poly.pdbx_seq_one_letter_code
_entity_poly.pdbx_strand_id
1 'polypeptide(L)'
;MKKKVAIVLSVILACSMGMTAMAAPSPSIQKEPVAQVVVNPTVGTAGNNVAVQATSVSSEKSAVLPGTTFKTVGGQVVDPAAVAMVVAPATASQAQAAAASLAAALASRKTQVINFTGRNALSLTDRYGNLNVVNNVTVGLTTAAGEAVAHSGSVSAAFALAEILGGTTLAEGETIQALYQRADGTWVAVPVVIKNGMVAIALPAFGGAVNVTFIVAKGASLEAVPAATSPRT
;
A
#
# COMPACT_ATOMS: atom_id res chain seq x y z
N MET A 1 -27.85 -9.07 -2.68
CA MET A 1 -26.75 -9.92 -2.15
C MET A 1 -25.39 -9.38 -2.61
N LYS A 2 -24.74 -8.51 -1.82
CA LYS A 2 -23.45 -7.84 -2.16
C LYS A 2 -22.38 -8.05 -1.05
N LYS A 3 -22.11 -9.31 -0.66
CA LYS A 3 -21.16 -9.66 0.43
C LYS A 3 -19.86 -10.32 -0.05
N LYS A 4 -19.53 -10.35 -1.34
CA LYS A 4 -18.56 -11.32 -1.87
C LYS A 4 -17.12 -10.83 -2.10
N VAL A 5 -16.80 -9.54 -2.01
CA VAL A 5 -15.44 -9.06 -2.36
C VAL A 5 -14.52 -8.90 -1.14
N ALA A 6 -15.02 -8.35 -0.02
CA ALA A 6 -14.23 -8.16 1.21
C ALA A 6 -13.89 -9.48 1.94
N ILE A 7 -14.75 -10.50 1.82
CA ILE A 7 -14.54 -11.84 2.40
C ILE A 7 -13.41 -12.58 1.64
N VAL A 8 -13.21 -12.30 0.36
CA VAL A 8 -12.16 -12.97 -0.44
C VAL A 8 -10.76 -12.51 -0.04
N LEU A 9 -10.57 -11.24 0.37
CA LEU A 9 -9.27 -10.75 0.82
C LEU A 9 -8.85 -11.36 2.18
N SER A 10 -9.79 -11.49 3.10
CA SER A 10 -9.55 -12.11 4.42
C SER A 10 -9.34 -13.63 4.32
N VAL A 11 -10.00 -14.30 3.36
CA VAL A 11 -9.77 -15.73 3.09
C VAL A 11 -8.45 -15.98 2.35
N ILE A 12 -8.05 -15.14 1.38
CA ILE A 12 -6.73 -15.28 0.73
C ILE A 12 -5.59 -15.08 1.74
N LEU A 13 -5.76 -14.16 2.70
CA LEU A 13 -4.77 -13.89 3.74
C LEU A 13 -4.77 -14.95 4.85
N ALA A 14 -5.91 -15.60 5.15
CA ALA A 14 -5.98 -16.72 6.08
C ALA A 14 -5.48 -18.04 5.44
N CYS A 15 -5.75 -18.28 4.15
CA CYS A 15 -5.27 -19.46 3.44
C CYS A 15 -3.76 -19.44 3.16
N SER A 16 -3.10 -18.28 3.19
CA SER A 16 -1.64 -18.20 3.06
C SER A 16 -0.88 -18.36 4.38
N MET A 17 -1.56 -18.31 5.52
CA MET A 17 -0.94 -18.43 6.85
C MET A 17 -1.09 -19.82 7.50
N GLY A 18 -1.84 -20.73 6.87
CA GLY A 18 -1.98 -22.12 7.32
C GLY A 18 -0.89 -23.08 6.80
N MET A 19 -0.05 -22.62 5.89
CA MET A 19 1.13 -23.38 5.46
C MET A 19 2.32 -22.87 6.25
N THR A 20 3.01 -23.76 6.98
CA THR A 20 4.42 -23.59 7.30
C THR A 20 5.19 -23.51 5.99
N ALA A 21 5.13 -22.37 5.33
CA ALA A 21 5.85 -22.08 4.11
C ALA A 21 7.31 -21.92 4.52
N MET A 22 8.10 -22.96 4.28
CA MET A 22 9.53 -22.80 4.03
C MET A 22 9.69 -21.60 3.11
N ALA A 23 10.34 -20.53 3.60
CA ALA A 23 10.48 -19.27 2.91
C ALA A 23 11.09 -19.50 1.52
N ALA A 24 10.24 -19.54 0.49
CA ALA A 24 10.72 -19.42 -0.88
C ALA A 24 11.44 -18.08 -0.98
N PRO A 25 12.63 -18.01 -1.60
CA PRO A 25 13.36 -16.77 -1.74
C PRO A 25 12.44 -15.71 -2.37
N SER A 26 12.14 -14.67 -1.62
CA SER A 26 11.29 -13.56 -2.06
C SER A 26 11.79 -13.06 -3.42
N PRO A 27 10.92 -12.89 -4.45
CA PRO A 27 11.34 -12.34 -5.72
C PRO A 27 12.03 -11.00 -5.49
N SER A 28 13.33 -10.94 -5.77
CA SER A 28 14.14 -9.77 -5.52
C SER A 28 13.71 -8.62 -6.45
N ILE A 29 13.58 -7.43 -5.87
CA ILE A 29 13.36 -6.19 -6.60
C ILE A 29 14.72 -5.72 -7.11
N GLN A 30 14.84 -5.51 -8.42
CA GLN A 30 16.05 -4.95 -8.99
C GLN A 30 16.07 -3.46 -8.64
N LYS A 31 16.98 -3.08 -7.73
CA LYS A 31 17.18 -1.70 -7.31
C LYS A 31 18.22 -1.06 -8.23
N GLU A 32 17.77 -0.47 -9.32
CA GLU A 32 18.60 0.44 -10.09
C GLU A 32 18.68 1.80 -9.36
N PRO A 33 19.81 2.53 -9.45
CA PRO A 33 19.91 3.86 -8.85
C PRO A 33 18.86 4.81 -9.45
N VAL A 34 18.14 5.53 -8.60
CA VAL A 34 17.15 6.52 -9.03
C VAL A 34 17.88 7.69 -9.68
N ALA A 35 17.67 7.89 -10.98
CA ALA A 35 18.28 8.98 -11.75
C ALA A 35 17.52 10.31 -11.54
N GLN A 36 16.20 10.25 -11.43
CA GLN A 36 15.34 11.41 -11.21
C GLN A 36 14.02 10.99 -10.56
N VAL A 37 13.38 11.91 -9.84
CA VAL A 37 12.01 11.74 -9.32
C VAL A 37 11.04 12.47 -10.25
N VAL A 38 10.11 11.74 -10.84
CA VAL A 38 9.03 12.30 -11.65
C VAL A 38 7.73 12.17 -10.86
N VAL A 39 7.29 13.29 -10.29
CA VAL A 39 5.99 13.37 -9.60
C VAL A 39 4.96 13.79 -10.63
N ASN A 40 3.92 12.99 -10.83
CA ASN A 40 2.80 13.38 -11.69
C ASN A 40 2.26 14.73 -11.18
N PRO A 41 2.11 15.76 -12.03
CA PRO A 41 1.73 17.12 -11.62
C PRO A 41 0.36 17.21 -10.93
N THR A 42 -0.48 16.17 -11.06
CA THR A 42 -1.76 16.06 -10.36
C THR A 42 -1.62 15.65 -8.89
N VAL A 43 -0.43 15.17 -8.47
CA VAL A 43 -0.20 14.73 -7.09
C VAL A 43 -0.11 15.93 -6.15
N GLY A 44 -1.13 16.03 -5.29
CA GLY A 44 -1.23 17.03 -4.23
C GLY A 44 -1.62 18.44 -4.66
N THR A 45 -2.04 18.61 -5.92
CA THR A 45 -2.80 19.78 -6.40
C THR A 45 -4.30 19.48 -6.35
N ALA A 46 -5.16 20.43 -6.72
CA ALA A 46 -6.62 20.25 -6.83
C ALA A 46 -7.04 19.13 -7.83
N GLY A 47 -6.09 18.47 -8.50
CA GLY A 47 -6.28 17.29 -9.35
C GLY A 47 -5.98 15.94 -8.69
N ASN A 48 -5.67 15.88 -7.39
CA ASN A 48 -5.66 14.59 -6.67
C ASN A 48 -7.11 14.13 -6.49
N ASN A 49 -7.52 13.17 -7.32
CA ASN A 49 -8.91 12.72 -7.42
C ASN A 49 -9.37 11.90 -6.20
N VAL A 50 -8.49 11.58 -5.25
CA VAL A 50 -8.87 10.92 -4.00
C VAL A 50 -9.56 11.94 -3.10
N ALA A 51 -10.89 11.89 -3.05
CA ALA A 51 -11.67 12.72 -2.14
C ALA A 51 -11.40 12.36 -0.67
N VAL A 52 -11.45 13.35 0.22
CA VAL A 52 -11.42 13.12 1.67
C VAL A 52 -12.58 12.21 2.05
N GLN A 53 -12.27 11.09 2.68
CA GLN A 53 -13.25 10.07 3.04
C GLN A 53 -13.00 9.64 4.47
N ALA A 54 -14.05 9.71 5.29
CA ALA A 54 -14.11 9.06 6.59
C ALA A 54 -15.11 7.90 6.48
N THR A 55 -14.62 6.68 6.60
CA THR A 55 -15.44 5.46 6.51
C THR A 55 -15.16 4.57 7.71
N SER A 56 -16.12 3.75 8.13
CA SER A 56 -15.83 2.73 9.14
C SER A 56 -14.65 1.87 8.70
N VAL A 57 -13.82 1.37 9.62
CA VAL A 57 -12.72 0.44 9.29
C VAL A 57 -13.20 -0.90 8.70
N SER A 58 -14.50 -1.20 8.81
CA SER A 58 -15.14 -2.33 8.14
C SER A 58 -16.22 -1.81 7.18
N SER A 59 -15.86 -1.62 5.92
CA SER A 59 -16.75 -1.08 4.89
C SER A 59 -16.51 -1.72 3.52
N GLU A 60 -17.12 -1.16 2.47
CA GLU A 60 -16.80 -1.55 1.10
C GLU A 60 -15.42 -1.05 0.63
N LYS A 61 -14.86 -0.02 1.28
CA LYS A 61 -13.55 0.56 0.96
C LYS A 61 -12.47 0.26 2.01
N SER A 62 -12.80 -0.51 3.04
CA SER A 62 -11.90 -0.80 4.15
C SER A 62 -12.17 -2.16 4.75
N ALA A 63 -11.12 -2.83 5.24
CA ALA A 63 -11.26 -4.09 5.93
C ALA A 63 -10.23 -4.22 7.06
N VAL A 64 -10.57 -5.01 8.07
CA VAL A 64 -9.70 -5.27 9.22
C VAL A 64 -9.35 -6.75 9.26
N LEU A 65 -8.07 -7.07 9.46
CA LEU A 65 -7.64 -8.44 9.68
C LEU A 65 -8.19 -8.96 11.02
N PRO A 66 -8.78 -10.18 11.09
CA PRO A 66 -9.20 -10.76 12.35
C PRO A 66 -8.06 -10.78 13.39
N GLY A 67 -8.38 -10.46 14.64
CA GLY A 67 -7.39 -10.32 15.73
C GLY A 67 -6.73 -8.94 15.84
N THR A 68 -7.03 -8.00 14.93
CA THR A 68 -6.57 -6.61 15.06
C THR A 68 -7.28 -5.94 16.23
N THR A 69 -6.50 -5.35 17.15
CA THR A 69 -7.01 -4.52 18.25
C THR A 69 -6.76 -3.04 17.97
N PHE A 70 -7.69 -2.17 18.35
CA PHE A 70 -7.57 -0.72 18.22
C PHE A 70 -7.37 -0.08 19.59
N LYS A 71 -6.47 0.90 19.70
CA LYS A 71 -6.18 1.62 20.93
C LYS A 71 -6.04 3.11 20.67
N THR A 72 -6.57 3.94 21.54
CA THR A 72 -6.30 5.36 21.50
C THR A 72 -4.88 5.68 21.99
N VAL A 73 -4.46 6.94 21.87
CA VAL A 73 -3.16 7.40 22.39
C VAL A 73 -3.06 7.19 23.90
N GLY A 74 -4.18 7.32 24.63
CA GLY A 74 -4.26 7.02 26.06
C GLY A 74 -4.21 5.53 26.42
N GLY A 75 -4.09 4.63 25.43
CA GLY A 75 -4.03 3.18 25.61
C GLY A 75 -5.39 2.50 25.79
N GLN A 76 -6.50 3.25 25.72
CA GLN A 76 -7.84 2.71 25.81
C GLN A 76 -8.16 1.85 24.59
N VAL A 77 -8.65 0.63 24.80
CA VAL A 77 -9.13 -0.23 23.71
C VAL A 77 -10.43 0.33 23.14
N VAL A 78 -10.50 0.42 21.80
CA VAL A 78 -11.66 0.94 21.07
C VAL A 78 -12.31 -0.19 20.28
N ASP A 79 -13.64 -0.23 20.31
CA ASP A 79 -14.41 -1.14 19.45
C ASP A 79 -14.21 -0.78 17.97
N PRO A 80 -13.94 -1.75 17.07
CA PRO A 80 -13.75 -1.46 15.64
C PRO A 80 -14.90 -0.69 14.99
N ALA A 81 -16.16 -0.88 15.44
CA ALA A 81 -17.31 -0.14 14.90
C ALA A 81 -17.27 1.35 15.24
N ALA A 82 -16.53 1.75 16.28
CA ALA A 82 -16.32 3.13 16.68
C ALA A 82 -15.07 3.76 16.04
N VAL A 83 -14.34 3.03 15.19
CA VAL A 83 -13.15 3.52 14.49
C VAL A 83 -13.49 3.84 13.04
N ALA A 84 -13.14 5.06 12.63
CA ALA A 84 -13.19 5.50 11.25
C ALA A 84 -11.77 5.53 10.64
N MET A 85 -11.65 4.98 9.43
CA MET A 85 -10.51 5.22 8.56
C MET A 85 -10.71 6.52 7.82
N VAL A 86 -9.77 7.44 7.99
CA VAL A 86 -9.72 8.73 7.30
C VAL A 86 -8.65 8.65 6.23
N VAL A 87 -9.07 8.81 4.99
CA VAL A 87 -8.17 8.99 3.86
C VAL A 87 -8.30 10.43 3.37
N ALA A 88 -7.17 11.09 3.19
CA ALA A 88 -7.12 12.41 2.55
C ALA A 88 -6.00 12.47 1.52
N PRO A 89 -6.17 13.24 0.43
CA PRO A 89 -5.09 13.50 -0.51
C PRO A 89 -3.96 14.24 0.23
N ALA A 90 -2.70 13.85 -0.02
CA ALA A 90 -1.56 14.61 0.50
C ALA A 90 -1.45 15.95 -0.24
N THR A 91 -0.96 16.99 0.40
CA THR A 91 -0.66 18.27 -0.28
C THR A 91 0.52 18.13 -1.24
N ALA A 92 0.66 19.04 -2.20
CA ALA A 92 1.76 19.01 -3.17
C ALA A 92 3.14 19.00 -2.48
N SER A 93 3.29 19.81 -1.43
CA SER A 93 4.52 19.84 -0.63
C SER A 93 4.78 18.52 0.10
N GLN A 94 3.74 17.89 0.67
CA GLN A 94 3.86 16.58 1.31
C GLN A 94 4.25 15.50 0.29
N ALA A 95 3.65 15.52 -0.90
CA ALA A 95 3.97 14.59 -1.97
C ALA A 95 5.40 14.75 -2.49
N GLN A 96 5.87 15.98 -2.70
CA GLN A 96 7.25 16.24 -3.12
C GLN A 96 8.25 15.81 -2.05
N ALA A 97 7.98 16.10 -0.78
CA ALA A 97 8.83 15.68 0.34
C ALA A 97 8.88 14.14 0.47
N ALA A 98 7.73 13.48 0.35
CA ALA A 98 7.62 12.02 0.37
C ALA A 98 8.42 11.39 -0.79
N ALA A 99 8.25 11.91 -2.00
CA ALA A 99 8.95 11.40 -3.18
C ALA A 99 10.48 11.61 -3.10
N ALA A 100 10.93 12.78 -2.63
CA ALA A 100 12.35 13.05 -2.39
C ALA A 100 12.93 12.14 -1.30
N SER A 101 12.18 11.92 -0.21
CA SER A 101 12.60 11.02 0.86
C SER A 101 12.67 9.56 0.40
N LEU A 102 11.71 9.11 -0.42
CA LEU A 102 11.73 7.77 -1.01
C LEU A 102 12.94 7.59 -1.94
N ALA A 103 13.23 8.57 -2.80
CA ALA A 103 14.40 8.52 -3.67
C ALA A 103 15.72 8.43 -2.89
N ALA A 104 15.86 9.22 -1.81
CA ALA A 104 17.01 9.13 -0.91
C ALA A 104 17.09 7.78 -0.19
N ALA A 105 15.95 7.20 0.20
CA ALA A 105 15.89 5.89 0.82
C ALA A 105 16.27 4.75 -0.14
N LEU A 106 15.91 4.87 -1.42
CA LEU A 106 16.30 3.93 -2.47
C LEU A 106 17.81 3.99 -2.73
N ALA A 107 18.40 5.19 -2.78
CA ALA A 107 19.84 5.39 -2.92
C ALA A 107 20.64 4.88 -1.69
N SER A 108 20.11 5.06 -0.47
CA SER A 108 20.80 4.70 0.79
C SER A 108 20.64 3.25 1.23
N ARG A 109 20.01 2.38 0.42
CA ARG A 109 19.64 0.98 0.74
C ARG A 109 18.73 0.80 1.97
N LYS A 110 18.25 1.86 2.63
CA LYS A 110 17.34 1.83 3.80
C LYS A 110 15.89 1.43 3.48
N THR A 111 15.63 0.95 2.27
CA THR A 111 14.30 0.55 1.82
C THR A 111 14.14 -0.96 1.86
N GLN A 112 13.16 -1.46 2.62
CA GLN A 112 12.74 -2.85 2.55
C GLN A 112 11.49 -2.93 1.66
N VAL A 113 11.71 -3.17 0.36
CA VAL A 113 10.63 -3.35 -0.61
C VAL A 113 10.38 -4.85 -0.73
N ILE A 114 9.24 -5.32 -0.23
CA ILE A 114 8.80 -6.70 -0.39
C ILE A 114 7.83 -6.73 -1.58
N ASN A 115 8.10 -7.60 -2.55
CA ASN A 115 7.29 -7.70 -3.75
C ASN A 115 6.06 -8.58 -3.50
N PHE A 116 4.88 -7.97 -3.51
CA PHE A 116 3.59 -8.66 -3.37
C PHE A 116 2.77 -8.69 -4.67
N THR A 117 3.35 -8.26 -5.79
CA THR A 117 2.62 -8.10 -7.06
C THR A 117 2.57 -9.37 -7.91
N GLY A 118 3.24 -10.45 -7.50
CA GLY A 118 3.37 -11.65 -8.33
C GLY A 118 4.17 -11.40 -9.61
N ARG A 119 5.01 -10.37 -9.66
CA ARG A 119 5.92 -10.09 -10.78
C ARG A 119 7.35 -10.45 -10.41
N ASN A 120 8.19 -10.87 -11.35
CA ASN A 120 9.63 -11.04 -11.12
C ASN A 120 10.39 -9.78 -11.56
N ALA A 121 11.58 -9.55 -10.98
CA ALA A 121 12.48 -8.45 -11.31
C ALA A 121 11.75 -7.09 -11.35
N LEU A 122 10.96 -6.82 -10.32
CA LEU A 122 10.22 -5.57 -10.23
C LEU A 122 11.24 -4.41 -10.13
N SER A 123 11.10 -3.43 -11.00
CA SER A 123 11.78 -2.14 -10.95
C SER A 123 10.80 -1.06 -10.53
N LEU A 124 11.23 -0.21 -9.61
CA LEU A 124 10.48 0.97 -9.17
C LEU A 124 10.76 2.20 -10.05
N THR A 125 11.76 2.09 -10.92
CA THR A 125 12.13 3.12 -11.87
C THR A 125 11.71 2.72 -13.28
N ASP A 126 11.40 3.71 -14.12
CA ASP A 126 11.20 3.48 -15.54
C ASP A 126 12.54 3.19 -16.27
N ARG A 127 12.47 3.02 -17.59
CA ARG A 127 13.64 2.74 -18.44
C ARG A 127 14.70 3.86 -18.47
N TYR A 128 14.37 5.04 -17.95
CA TYR A 128 15.26 6.19 -17.85
C TYR A 128 15.77 6.39 -16.40
N GLY A 129 15.43 5.49 -15.48
CA GLY A 129 15.78 5.60 -14.07
C GLY A 129 14.86 6.53 -13.26
N ASN A 130 13.70 6.92 -13.80
CA ASN A 130 12.78 7.83 -13.12
C ASN A 130 11.87 7.10 -12.14
N LEU A 131 11.74 7.62 -10.93
CA LEU A 131 10.71 7.19 -9.98
C LEU A 131 9.38 7.89 -10.31
N ASN A 132 8.41 7.15 -10.85
CA ASN A 132 7.12 7.69 -11.30
C ASN A 132 6.08 7.65 -10.18
N VAL A 133 5.96 8.74 -9.43
CA VAL A 133 4.95 8.90 -8.38
C VAL A 133 3.64 9.35 -8.99
N VAL A 134 2.58 8.53 -8.85
CA VAL A 134 1.26 8.77 -9.45
C VAL A 134 0.22 9.27 -8.47
N ASN A 135 0.36 8.95 -7.18
CA ASN A 135 -0.49 9.52 -6.14
C ASN A 135 0.21 9.47 -4.76
N ASN A 136 -0.23 10.34 -3.86
CA ASN A 136 0.16 10.32 -2.46
C ASN A 136 -1.06 10.65 -1.60
N VAL A 137 -1.33 9.81 -0.61
CA VAL A 137 -2.46 9.97 0.32
C VAL A 137 -1.99 9.85 1.76
N THR A 138 -2.75 10.41 2.67
CA THR A 138 -2.63 10.14 4.09
C THR A 138 -3.73 9.17 4.50
N VAL A 139 -3.37 8.17 5.29
CA VAL A 139 -4.32 7.22 5.88
C VAL A 139 -4.15 7.24 7.39
N GLY A 140 -5.20 7.59 8.11
CA GLY A 140 -5.24 7.57 9.57
C GLY A 140 -6.48 6.86 10.09
N LEU A 141 -6.46 6.53 11.37
CA LEU A 141 -7.61 5.99 12.08
C LEU A 141 -8.01 6.95 13.19
N THR A 142 -9.30 7.18 13.36
CA THR A 142 -9.81 8.09 14.38
C THR A 142 -11.12 7.61 15.00
N THR A 143 -11.41 8.06 16.22
CA THR A 143 -12.72 7.92 16.85
C THR A 143 -13.68 9.00 16.36
N ALA A 144 -14.97 8.89 16.69
CA ALA A 144 -15.94 9.96 16.43
C ALA A 144 -15.59 11.31 17.11
N ALA A 145 -14.80 11.27 18.20
CA ALA A 145 -14.31 12.45 18.90
C ALA A 145 -13.06 13.08 18.24
N GLY A 146 -12.55 12.51 17.15
CA GLY A 146 -11.34 12.99 16.48
C GLY A 146 -10.03 12.53 17.13
N GLU A 147 -10.07 11.61 18.09
CA GLU A 147 -8.87 11.06 18.72
C GLU A 147 -8.19 10.06 17.77
N ALA A 148 -6.86 10.14 17.64
CA ALA A 148 -6.10 9.20 16.83
C ALA A 148 -6.11 7.78 17.43
N VAL A 149 -6.19 6.78 16.55
CA VAL A 149 -6.27 5.36 16.93
C VAL A 149 -5.09 4.60 16.33
N ALA A 150 -4.38 3.88 17.17
CA ALA A 150 -3.37 2.89 16.80
C ALA A 150 -4.01 1.50 16.63
N HIS A 151 -3.35 0.62 15.88
CA HIS A 151 -3.77 -0.78 15.78
C HIS A 151 -2.58 -1.76 15.79
N SER A 152 -2.84 -3.00 16.18
CA SER A 152 -1.80 -4.06 16.31
C SER A 152 -1.70 -5.01 15.11
N GLY A 153 -2.72 -5.04 14.26
CA GLY A 153 -2.84 -5.96 13.13
C GLY A 153 -2.69 -5.27 11.78
N SER A 154 -3.56 -5.60 10.83
CA SER A 154 -3.57 -5.00 9.49
C SER A 154 -4.94 -4.42 9.15
N VAL A 155 -4.92 -3.23 8.55
CA VAL A 155 -6.10 -2.55 8.02
C VAL A 155 -5.89 -2.32 6.53
N SER A 156 -6.88 -2.67 5.73
CA SER A 156 -6.85 -2.46 4.29
C SER A 156 -7.64 -1.23 3.88
N ALA A 157 -7.14 -0.50 2.89
CA ALA A 157 -7.81 0.62 2.25
C ALA A 157 -7.95 0.35 0.74
N ALA A 158 -9.10 0.68 0.17
CA ALA A 158 -9.38 0.49 -1.25
C ALA A 158 -9.78 1.79 -1.95
N PHE A 159 -9.30 1.92 -3.19
CA PHE A 159 -9.41 3.11 -4.03
C PHE A 159 -9.85 2.71 -5.43
N ALA A 160 -10.49 3.61 -6.16
CA ALA A 160 -10.63 3.39 -7.59
C ALA A 160 -9.25 3.51 -8.26
N LEU A 161 -8.93 2.60 -9.18
CA LEU A 161 -7.65 2.61 -9.89
C LEU A 161 -7.44 3.93 -10.63
N ALA A 162 -8.49 4.49 -11.23
CA ALA A 162 -8.44 5.76 -11.94
C ALA A 162 -8.12 6.95 -11.01
N GLU A 163 -8.58 6.92 -9.75
CA GLU A 163 -8.25 7.95 -8.76
C GLU A 163 -6.75 7.91 -8.41
N ILE A 164 -6.19 6.71 -8.30
CA ILE A 164 -4.76 6.52 -7.99
C ILE A 164 -3.87 6.85 -9.20
N LEU A 165 -4.32 6.59 -10.41
CA LEU A 165 -3.51 6.87 -11.60
C LEU A 165 -3.58 8.32 -12.06
N GLY A 166 -4.59 9.10 -11.65
CA GLY A 166 -4.66 10.53 -11.98
C GLY A 166 -4.64 10.83 -13.49
N GLY A 167 -5.10 9.90 -14.33
CA GLY A 167 -5.05 9.98 -15.80
C GLY A 167 -3.88 9.24 -16.45
N THR A 168 -2.91 8.73 -15.69
CA THR A 168 -1.88 7.81 -16.19
C THR A 168 -2.52 6.48 -16.62
N THR A 169 -2.07 5.90 -17.72
CA THR A 169 -2.46 4.54 -18.13
C THR A 169 -1.28 3.61 -17.90
N LEU A 170 -1.52 2.48 -17.22
CA LEU A 170 -0.49 1.45 -17.05
C LEU A 170 -0.22 0.79 -18.40
N ALA A 171 1.04 0.80 -18.82
CA ALA A 171 1.49 0.08 -19.99
C ALA A 171 1.63 -1.42 -19.71
N GLU A 172 1.88 -2.21 -20.76
CA GLU A 172 2.17 -3.63 -20.61
C GLU A 172 3.39 -3.85 -19.68
N GLY A 173 3.22 -4.77 -18.73
CA GLY A 173 4.26 -5.05 -17.74
C GLY A 173 4.29 -4.09 -16.54
N GLU A 174 3.48 -3.03 -16.55
CA GLU A 174 3.39 -2.09 -15.43
C GLU A 174 2.36 -2.55 -14.39
N THR A 175 2.57 -2.07 -13.17
CA THR A 175 1.69 -2.26 -12.01
C THR A 175 1.83 -1.06 -11.08
N ILE A 176 0.99 -1.01 -10.06
CA ILE A 176 1.13 -0.05 -8.96
C ILE A 176 1.84 -0.73 -7.79
N GLN A 177 2.77 -0.01 -7.18
CA GLN A 177 3.28 -0.28 -5.85
C GLN A 177 2.83 0.82 -4.89
N ALA A 178 2.54 0.44 -3.66
CA ALA A 178 2.25 1.37 -2.58
C ALA A 178 3.31 1.21 -1.50
N LEU A 179 3.88 2.33 -1.08
CA LEU A 179 4.88 2.37 -0.03
C LEU A 179 4.48 3.41 1.00
N TYR A 180 4.73 3.12 2.26
CA TYR A 180 4.56 4.11 3.31
C TYR A 180 5.87 4.32 4.06
N GLN A 181 6.04 5.53 4.57
CA GLN A 181 7.17 5.88 5.41
C GLN A 181 6.82 5.61 6.87
N ARG A 182 7.70 4.88 7.57
CA ARG A 182 7.65 4.70 9.02
C ARG A 182 8.22 5.93 9.73
N ALA A 183 7.93 6.06 11.02
CA ALA A 183 8.42 7.16 11.85
C ALA A 183 9.96 7.23 11.95
N ASP A 184 10.65 6.10 11.77
CA ASP A 184 12.13 6.01 11.74
C ASP A 184 12.74 6.43 10.38
N GLY A 185 11.91 6.88 9.44
CA GLY A 185 12.31 7.29 8.09
C GLY A 185 12.51 6.13 7.11
N THR A 186 12.34 4.88 7.55
CA THR A 186 12.40 3.71 6.65
C THR A 186 11.14 3.60 5.80
N TRP A 187 11.30 3.05 4.61
CA TRP A 187 10.23 2.87 3.64
C TRP A 187 9.88 1.40 3.48
N VAL A 188 8.58 1.12 3.51
CA VAL A 188 8.04 -0.24 3.43
C VAL A 188 7.03 -0.32 2.30
N ALA A 189 7.22 -1.28 1.40
CA ALA A 189 6.18 -1.63 0.44
C ALA A 189 5.10 -2.48 1.12
N VAL A 190 3.85 -2.15 0.82
CA VAL A 190 2.69 -2.87 1.33
C VAL A 190 2.10 -3.77 0.25
N PRO A 191 1.40 -4.86 0.62
CA PRO A 191 0.66 -5.66 -0.34
C PRO A 191 -0.34 -4.81 -1.13
N VAL A 192 -0.31 -4.93 -2.45
CA VAL A 192 -1.23 -4.25 -3.38
C VAL A 192 -1.98 -5.31 -4.19
N VAL A 193 -3.31 -5.19 -4.24
CA VAL A 193 -4.18 -6.02 -5.09
C VAL A 193 -4.92 -5.10 -6.04
N ILE A 194 -4.80 -5.37 -7.34
CA ILE A 194 -5.54 -4.66 -8.40
C ILE A 194 -6.56 -5.63 -8.98
N LYS A 195 -7.85 -5.29 -8.89
CA LYS A 195 -8.93 -6.14 -9.44
C LYS A 195 -10.14 -5.30 -9.81
N ASN A 196 -10.70 -5.54 -11.00
CA ASN A 196 -11.94 -4.90 -11.48
C ASN A 196 -11.93 -3.36 -11.35
N GLY A 197 -10.79 -2.73 -11.70
CA GLY A 197 -10.66 -1.27 -11.62
C GLY A 197 -10.52 -0.70 -10.20
N MET A 198 -10.30 -1.55 -9.19
CA MET A 198 -10.01 -1.16 -7.81
C MET A 198 -8.57 -1.51 -7.44
N VAL A 199 -7.97 -0.69 -6.59
CA VAL A 199 -6.69 -0.93 -5.93
C VAL A 199 -6.95 -1.06 -4.45
N ALA A 200 -6.54 -2.17 -3.83
CA ALA A 200 -6.56 -2.34 -2.39
C ALA A 200 -5.14 -2.48 -1.86
N ILE A 201 -4.85 -1.82 -0.74
CA ILE A 201 -3.57 -1.90 -0.03
C ILE A 201 -3.79 -2.43 1.37
N ALA A 202 -2.85 -3.22 1.90
CA ALA A 202 -2.89 -3.71 3.29
C ALA A 202 -1.83 -3.00 4.14
N LEU A 203 -2.27 -2.10 5.02
CA LEU A 203 -1.38 -1.36 5.90
C LEU A 203 -1.07 -2.20 7.15
N PRO A 204 0.21 -2.39 7.52
CA PRO A 204 0.59 -2.98 8.80
C PRO A 204 0.34 -1.99 9.94
N ALA A 205 0.55 -2.45 11.18
CA ALA A 205 0.38 -1.64 12.39
C ALA A 205 1.03 -0.26 12.30
N PHE A 206 0.23 0.79 12.54
CA PHE A 206 0.69 2.17 12.72
C PHE A 206 -0.06 2.83 13.89
N GLY A 207 0.57 3.85 14.48
CA GLY A 207 0.02 4.60 15.62
C GLY A 207 -0.49 6.00 15.29
N GLY A 208 -0.18 6.52 14.11
CA GLY A 208 -0.62 7.81 13.62
C GLY A 208 -0.80 7.78 12.11
N ALA A 209 -1.36 8.84 11.52
CA ALA A 209 -1.60 8.88 10.08
C ALA A 209 -0.30 8.64 9.29
N VAL A 210 -0.36 7.73 8.33
CA VAL A 210 0.78 7.37 7.47
C VAL A 210 0.62 7.99 6.08
N ASN A 211 1.73 8.46 5.51
CA ASN A 211 1.78 8.87 4.11
C ASN A 211 2.02 7.63 3.25
N VAL A 212 1.10 7.36 2.34
CA VAL A 212 1.17 6.26 1.38
C VAL A 212 1.41 6.85 -0.01
N THR A 213 2.56 6.53 -0.57
CA THR A 213 2.99 6.92 -1.91
C THR A 213 2.76 5.78 -2.88
N PHE A 214 2.01 6.08 -3.95
CA PHE A 214 1.76 5.17 -5.05
C PHE A 214 2.71 5.48 -6.20
N ILE A 215 3.37 4.43 -6.68
CA ILE A 215 4.32 4.53 -7.79
C ILE A 215 3.98 3.51 -8.87
N VAL A 216 4.26 3.87 -10.12
CA VAL A 216 4.26 2.90 -11.21
C VAL A 216 5.55 2.09 -11.11
N ALA A 217 5.40 0.78 -11.09
CA ALA A 217 6.50 -0.17 -11.09
C ALA A 217 6.37 -1.08 -12.32
N LYS A 218 7.50 -1.53 -12.85
CA LYS A 218 7.55 -2.42 -14.02
C LYS A 218 8.17 -3.75 -13.63
N GLY A 219 7.57 -4.86 -14.05
CA GLY A 219 8.14 -6.18 -13.81
C GLY A 219 7.57 -7.21 -14.77
N ALA A 220 8.28 -8.31 -14.97
CA ALA A 220 7.77 -9.41 -15.78
C ALA A 220 6.64 -10.14 -15.03
N SER A 221 5.52 -10.40 -15.70
CA SER A 221 4.43 -11.20 -15.12
C SER A 221 4.94 -12.62 -14.82
N LEU A 222 4.67 -13.15 -13.63
CA LEU A 222 4.81 -14.58 -13.37
C LEU A 222 3.52 -15.28 -13.80
N GLU A 223 3.25 -15.42 -15.11
CA GLU A 223 2.16 -16.31 -15.56
C GLU A 223 2.45 -17.80 -15.29
N ALA A 224 3.58 -18.10 -14.67
CA ALA A 224 3.80 -19.35 -13.94
C ALA A 224 4.50 -19.03 -12.62
N VAL A 225 3.73 -18.89 -11.53
CA VAL A 225 4.27 -19.26 -10.22
C VAL A 225 4.39 -20.79 -10.30
N PRO A 226 5.60 -21.38 -10.36
CA PRO A 226 5.71 -22.83 -10.33
C PRO A 226 5.02 -23.28 -9.05
N ALA A 227 4.17 -24.32 -9.13
CA ALA A 227 3.61 -24.92 -7.93
C ALA A 227 4.78 -25.19 -6.98
N ALA A 228 4.71 -24.68 -5.76
CA ALA A 228 5.70 -24.98 -4.74
C ALA A 228 5.65 -26.49 -4.52
N THR A 229 6.58 -27.23 -5.16
CA THR A 229 6.77 -28.63 -4.83
C THR A 229 7.32 -28.65 -3.42
N SER A 230 6.58 -29.28 -2.51
CA SER A 230 7.05 -29.60 -1.16
C SER A 230 8.50 -30.12 -1.27
N PRO A 231 9.45 -29.64 -0.44
CA PRO A 231 10.76 -30.26 -0.37
C PRO A 231 10.51 -31.74 -0.09
N ARG A 232 10.91 -32.62 -1.02
CA ARG A 232 10.71 -34.05 -0.85
C ARG A 232 11.32 -34.44 0.50
N THR A 233 10.49 -35.10 1.31
CA THR A 233 10.83 -35.67 2.61
C THR A 233 11.95 -36.70 2.49
#